data_AF-A0A1N6YGV3-F1
#
_entry.id   AF-A0A1N6YGV3-F1
#
_cell.length_a   1.000
_cell.length_b   1.000
_cell.length_c   1.000
_cell.angle_alpha   90.00
_cell.angle_beta   90.00
_cell.angle_gamma   90.00
#
_symmetry.space_group_name_H-M   'P 1'
#
loop_
_entity.id
_entity.type
_entity.pdbx_description
1 polymer ?
#
loop_
_entity_poly.entity_id
_entity_poly.type
_entity_poly.pdbx_seq_one_letter_code
_entity_poly.pdbx_strand_id
1 'polypeptide(L)' 'RAIRPQTITRKNSLFAGSDGGGRTWATIATLLQTAKMNNVDPQAWLTQTLERIANGWLSSDFETLMPWNYAR' A
#
# COMPACT_ATOMS: atom_id res chain seq x y z
N ARG A 1 -2.42 -7.26 -23.19
CA ARG A 1 -3.76 -6.67 -22.88
C ARG A 1 -4.11 -7.03 -21.44
N ALA A 2 -3.81 -6.17 -20.47
CA ALA A 2 -4.06 -6.45 -19.05
C ALA A 2 -5.49 -6.04 -18.68
N ILE A 3 -6.18 -6.89 -17.93
CA ILE A 3 -7.47 -6.59 -17.32
C ILE A 3 -7.27 -5.41 -16.35
N ARG A 4 -8.06 -4.35 -16.51
CA ARG A 4 -8.05 -3.16 -15.63
C ARG A 4 -8.46 -3.57 -14.21
N PRO A 5 -7.60 -3.41 -13.18
CA PRO A 5 -7.95 -3.72 -11.80
C PRO A 5 -9.09 -2.84 -11.24
N GLN A 6 -9.42 -1.73 -11.91
CA GLN A 6 -10.40 -0.74 -11.46
C GLN A 6 -11.82 -1.29 -11.26
N THR A 7 -12.20 -2.37 -11.93
CA THR A 7 -13.58 -2.90 -11.84
C THR A 7 -13.86 -3.51 -10.46
N ILE A 8 -12.87 -4.10 -9.79
CA ILE A 8 -13.03 -4.64 -8.43
C ILE A 8 -13.06 -3.49 -7.41
N THR A 9 -12.24 -2.45 -7.61
CA THR A 9 -12.19 -1.27 -6.74
C THR A 9 -13.52 -0.51 -6.71
N ARG A 10 -14.26 -0.46 -7.83
CA ARG A 10 -15.59 0.17 -7.90
C ARG A 10 -16.65 -0.55 -7.06
N LYS A 11 -16.59 -1.88 -6.94
CA LYS A 11 -17.53 -2.67 -6.13
C LYS A 11 -17.16 -2.70 -4.65
N ASN A 12 -15.87 -2.62 -4.32
CA ASN A 12 -15.36 -2.59 -2.94
C ASN A 12 -15.18 -1.19 -2.37
N SER A 13 -15.95 -0.21 -2.87
CA SER A 13 -15.94 1.14 -2.35
C SER A 13 -16.71 1.25 -1.03
N LEU A 14 -16.31 0.48 -0.01
CA LEU A 14 -16.78 0.60 1.38
C LEU A 14 -16.42 1.98 2.00
N PHE A 15 -15.72 2.84 1.26
CA PHE A 15 -15.41 4.23 1.59
C PHE A 15 -16.01 5.25 0.59
N ALA A 16 -16.93 4.85 -0.30
CA ALA A 16 -17.66 5.78 -1.19
C ALA A 16 -18.58 6.68 -0.35
N GLY A 17 -18.03 7.80 0.14
CA GLY A 17 -18.76 8.79 0.93
C GLY A 17 -17.85 9.71 1.74
N SER A 18 -16.57 9.38 1.89
CA SER A 18 -15.59 10.21 2.60
C SER A 18 -14.38 10.51 1.71
N ASP A 19 -14.15 11.80 1.43
CA ASP A 19 -12.94 12.28 0.74
C ASP A 19 -11.65 11.80 1.44
N GLY A 20 -11.71 11.65 2.77
CA GLY A 20 -10.62 11.09 3.57
C GLY A 20 -10.32 9.64 3.20
N GLY A 21 -11.35 8.80 3.06
CA GLY A 21 -11.20 7.40 2.67
C GLY A 21 -10.65 7.25 1.24
N GLY A 22 -11.11 8.11 0.33
CA GLY A 22 -10.60 8.15 -1.05
C GLY A 22 -9.12 8.52 -1.13
N ARG A 23 -8.68 9.53 -0.35
CA ARG A 23 -7.26 9.92 -0.27
C ARG A 23 -6.40 8.81 0.32
N THR A 24 -6.83 8.21 1.43
CA THR A 24 -6.09 7.10 2.06
C THR A 24 -5.95 5.92 1.10
N TRP A 25 -7.02 5.55 0.39
CA TRP A 25 -6.97 4.49 -0.60
C TRP A 25 -6.05 4.81 -1.77
N ALA A 26 -6.08 6.04 -2.29
CA ALA A 26 -5.19 6.47 -3.35
C ALA A 26 -3.70 6.38 -2.94
N THR A 27 -3.38 6.76 -1.69
CA THR A 27 -2.03 6.61 -1.13
C THR A 27 -1.61 5.15 -1.06
N ILE A 28 -2.43 4.27 -0.49
CA ILE A 28 -2.12 2.83 -0.39
C ILE A 28 -1.95 2.21 -1.79
N ALA A 29 -2.85 2.50 -2.72
CA ALA A 29 -2.78 1.99 -4.09
C ALA A 29 -1.49 2.44 -4.80
N THR A 30 -1.06 3.68 -4.56
CA THR A 30 0.20 4.21 -5.10
C THR A 30 1.40 3.46 -4.53
N LEU A 31 1.45 3.23 -3.22
CA LEU A 31 2.54 2.49 -2.57
C LEU A 31 2.63 1.03 -3.04
N LEU A 32 1.49 0.35 -3.20
CA LEU A 32 1.44 -1.01 -3.75
C LEU A 32 1.95 -1.04 -5.20
N GLN A 33 1.64 -0.02 -5.99
CA GLN A 33 2.17 0.11 -7.35
C GLN A 33 3.69 0.35 -7.33
N THR A 34 4.19 1.15 -6.39
CA THR A 34 5.64 1.35 -6.19
C THR A 34 6.35 0.06 -5.81
N ALA A 35 5.76 -0.78 -4.95
CA ALA A 35 6.32 -2.10 -4.64
C ALA A 35 6.45 -2.98 -5.90
N LYS A 36 5.41 -3.01 -6.74
CA LYS A 36 5.49 -3.71 -8.04
C LYS A 36 6.59 -3.18 -8.95
N MET A 37 6.75 -1.85 -9.01
CA MET A 37 7.80 -1.22 -9.83
C MET A 37 9.21 -1.56 -9.33
N ASN A 38 9.37 -1.86 -8.04
CA ASN A 38 10.64 -2.29 -7.44
C ASN A 38 10.85 -3.82 -7.45
N ASN A 39 10.03 -4.59 -8.17
CA ASN A 39 10.04 -6.05 -8.17
C ASN A 39 9.83 -6.69 -6.79
N VAL A 40 9.15 -5.98 -5.89
CA VAL A 40 8.80 -6.46 -4.55
C VAL A 40 7.36 -6.97 -4.56
N ASP A 41 7.12 -8.10 -3.90
CA ASP A 41 5.75 -8.59 -3.71
C ASP A 41 4.94 -7.60 -2.86
N PRO A 42 3.88 -6.98 -3.40
CA PRO A 42 3.17 -5.92 -2.69
C PRO A 42 2.47 -6.40 -1.43
N GLN A 43 2.02 -7.67 -1.42
CA GLN A 43 1.39 -8.25 -0.24
C GLN A 43 2.43 -8.45 0.87
N ALA A 44 3.56 -9.09 0.57
CA ALA A 44 4.62 -9.32 1.54
C ALA A 44 5.17 -8.01 2.13
N TRP A 45 5.39 -6.99 1.29
CA TRP A 45 5.81 -5.67 1.75
C TRP A 45 4.76 -4.99 2.64
N LEU A 46 3.47 -5.06 2.26
CA LEU A 46 2.40 -4.45 3.05
C LEU A 46 2.26 -5.12 4.42
N THR A 47 2.32 -6.46 4.47
CA THR A 47 2.26 -7.22 5.73
C THR A 47 3.40 -6.84 6.66
N GLN A 48 4.65 -6.88 6.18
CA GLN A 48 5.82 -6.51 6.99
C GLN A 48 5.74 -5.05 7.49
N THR A 49 5.32 -4.13 6.63
CA THR A 49 5.17 -2.72 6.98
C THR A 49 4.11 -2.53 8.07
N LEU A 50 2.95 -3.17 7.94
CA LEU A 50 1.88 -3.10 8.95
C LEU A 50 2.29 -3.74 10.27
N GLU A 51 3.01 -4.86 10.24
CA GLU A 51 3.56 -5.50 11.44
C GLU A 51 4.54 -4.58 12.17
N ARG A 52 5.47 -3.93 11.44
CA ARG A 52 6.40 -2.97 12.04
C ARG A 52 5.66 -1.80 12.67
N ILE A 53 4.68 -1.22 11.98
CA ILE A 53 3.84 -0.13 12.52
C ILE A 53 3.11 -0.58 13.78
N ALA A 54 2.50 -1.77 13.77
CA ALA A 54 1.80 -2.32 14.93
C ALA A 54 2.73 -2.56 16.14
N ASN A 55 4.00 -2.89 15.89
CA ASN A 55 5.03 -3.08 16.91
C ASN A 55 5.61 -1.77 17.46
N GLY A 56 5.01 -0.61 17.15
CA GLY A 56 5.43 0.68 17.71
C GLY A 56 6.68 1.27 17.05
N TRP A 57 6.92 0.94 15.78
CA TRP A 57 8.02 1.50 15.01
C TRP A 57 8.00 3.04 15.03
N LEU A 58 9.15 3.65 15.30
CA LEU A 58 9.27 5.11 15.38
C LEU A 58 9.03 5.74 14.01
N SER A 59 8.18 6.77 13.98
CA SER A 59 7.85 7.54 12.78
C SER A 59 9.05 8.23 12.12
N SER A 60 10.19 8.34 12.83
CA SER A 60 11.46 8.87 12.31
C SER A 60 12.10 8.01 11.23
N ASP A 61 11.84 6.70 11.21
CA ASP A 61 12.48 5.75 10.29
C ASP A 61 11.55 5.29 9.16
N PHE A 62 10.59 6.15 8.77
CA PHE A 62 9.61 5.84 7.73
C PHE A 62 10.23 5.48 6.38
N GLU A 63 11.37 6.08 6.03
CA GLU A 63 12.11 5.76 4.80
C GLU A 63 12.50 4.27 4.75
N THR A 64 12.78 3.64 5.88
CA THR A 64 13.13 2.21 5.94
C THR A 64 11.95 1.28 5.63
N LEU A 65 10.72 1.80 5.69
CA LEU A 65 9.50 1.08 5.32
C LEU A 65 9.20 1.17 3.83
N MET A 66 9.98 1.95 3.06
CA MET A 66 9.76 2.09 1.64
C MET A 66 10.02 0.78 0.88
N PRO A 67 9.30 0.52 -0.23
CA PRO A 67 9.42 -0.74 -0.94
C PRO A 67 10.83 -1.06 -1.46
N TRP A 68 11.65 -0.05 -1.77
CA TRP A 68 13.03 -0.26 -2.22
C TRP A 68 13.99 -0.70 -1.10
N ASN A 69 13.61 -0.52 0.17
CA ASN A 69 14.36 -0.98 1.34
C ASN A 69 13.90 -2.37 1.81
N TYR A 70 13.02 -3.03 1.04
CA TYR A 70 12.54 -4.37 1.37
C TYR A 70 13.65 -5.40 1.18
N ALA A 71 14.28 -5.82 2.28
CA ALA A 71 15.14 -6.98 2.34
C ALA A 71 14.30 -8.25 2.52
N ARG A 72 14.53 -9.24 1.67
CA ARG A 72 13.83 -10.54 1.67
C ARG A 72 14.28 -11.41 2.83
#